data_AF-A0AAD8BW64-F1
#
_entry.id   AF-A0AAD8BW64-F1
#
_cell.length_a   1.000
_cell.length_b   1.000
_cell.length_c   1.000
_cell.angle_alpha   90.00
_cell.angle_beta   90.00
_cell.angle_gamma   90.00
#
_symmetry.space_group_name_H-M   'P 1'
#
loop_
_entity.id
_entity.type
_entity.pdbx_description
1 polymer ?
#
loop_
_entity_poly.entity_id
_entity_poly.type
_entity_poly.pdbx_seq_one_letter_code
_entity_poly.pdbx_strand_id
1 'polypeptide(L)'
;MLGGLFIHLFFIYIYHFSPSHAVFVEQTKCRSKEHLEEEMARLLNIGAEEIMLRKPNSVYKPCRSITLLKYKKFYYAEAVVIKHVKSNHYTCRALKCRMACGIQFYLGLTYNYLHSKFMRNPPKIGTIITYKFQELFVSGCPRFPTFVGVCKDKTEPRDAQIRQVLNEEEV
;
A
#
# COMPACT_ATOMS: atom_id res chain seq x y z
N MET A 1 13.10 -23.56 23.56
CA MET A 1 12.30 -24.62 22.91
C MET A 1 10.86 -24.64 23.43
N LEU A 2 10.09 -23.54 23.29
CA LEU A 2 8.68 -23.46 23.72
C LEU A 2 7.75 -22.89 22.63
N GLY A 3 8.28 -22.48 21.47
CA GLY A 3 7.50 -21.89 20.39
C GLY A 3 6.76 -22.88 19.49
N GLY A 4 7.00 -24.19 19.63
CA GLY A 4 6.36 -25.23 18.81
C GLY A 4 5.01 -25.70 19.34
N LEU A 5 4.82 -25.74 20.67
CA LEU A 5 3.62 -26.30 21.29
C LEU A 5 2.36 -25.44 21.05
N PHE A 6 2.53 -24.11 20.97
CA PHE A 6 1.41 -23.17 20.81
C PHE A 6 0.78 -23.21 19.41
N ILE A 7 1.58 -23.48 18.37
CA ILE A 7 1.07 -23.59 16.99
C ILE A 7 0.24 -24.87 16.85
N HIS A 8 0.64 -25.95 17.52
CA HIS A 8 -0.04 -27.25 17.43
C HIS A 8 -1.36 -27.28 18.21
N LEU A 9 -1.39 -26.75 19.44
CA LEU A 9 -2.62 -26.65 20.25
C LEU A 9 -3.68 -25.74 19.62
N PHE A 10 -3.28 -24.63 19.01
CA PHE A 10 -4.22 -23.72 18.35
C PHE A 10 -4.78 -24.30 17.03
N PHE A 11 -3.96 -25.03 16.28
CA PHE A 11 -4.41 -25.73 15.07
C PHE A 11 -5.44 -26.83 15.42
N ILE A 12 -5.17 -27.61 16.47
CA ILE A 12 -6.10 -28.61 16.99
C ILE A 12 -7.39 -27.95 17.46
N TYR A 13 -7.34 -26.83 18.18
CA TYR A 13 -8.52 -26.12 18.65
C TYR A 13 -9.42 -25.62 17.51
N ILE A 14 -8.86 -24.95 16.48
CA ILE A 14 -9.70 -24.49 15.36
C ILE A 14 -10.28 -25.66 14.57
N TYR A 15 -9.51 -26.72 14.30
CA TYR A 15 -10.00 -27.87 13.55
C TYR A 15 -11.04 -28.68 14.32
N HIS A 16 -10.85 -28.91 15.63
CA HIS A 16 -11.80 -29.69 16.43
C HIS A 16 -13.02 -28.90 16.86
N PHE A 17 -12.87 -27.62 17.17
CA PHE A 17 -13.95 -26.82 17.76
C PHE A 17 -14.72 -26.00 16.72
N SER A 18 -14.19 -25.86 15.49
CA SER A 18 -14.80 -25.12 14.38
C SER A 18 -15.49 -23.82 14.83
N PRO A 19 -14.76 -22.91 15.48
CA PRO A 19 -15.33 -21.70 16.05
C PRO A 19 -15.97 -20.84 14.94
N SER A 20 -17.19 -20.37 15.17
CA SER A 20 -17.97 -19.61 14.18
C SER A 20 -17.34 -18.30 13.72
N HIS A 21 -16.36 -17.77 14.47
CA HIS A 21 -15.75 -16.47 14.23
C HIS A 21 -14.22 -16.53 14.05
N ALA A 22 -13.62 -17.71 13.93
CA ALA A 22 -12.17 -17.83 13.73
C ALA A 22 -11.84 -18.86 12.64
N VAL A 23 -11.05 -18.42 11.66
CA VAL A 23 -10.65 -19.22 10.51
C VAL A 23 -9.13 -19.17 10.37
N PHE A 24 -8.54 -20.28 9.96
CA PHE A 24 -7.11 -20.33 9.67
C PHE A 24 -6.82 -19.71 8.31
N VAL A 25 -5.81 -18.84 8.24
CA VAL A 25 -5.34 -18.29 6.96
C VAL A 25 -4.51 -19.36 6.26
N GLU A 26 -4.95 -19.78 5.08
CA GLU A 26 -4.22 -20.76 4.26
C GLU A 26 -2.80 -20.28 3.94
N GLN A 27 -1.86 -21.22 3.96
CA GLN A 27 -0.44 -20.96 3.69
C GLN A 27 0.06 -21.88 2.59
N THR A 28 0.56 -21.27 1.53
CA THR A 28 1.15 -21.99 0.39
C THR A 28 2.64 -21.72 0.32
N LYS A 29 3.43 -22.76 0.02
CA LYS A 29 4.88 -22.61 -0.17
C LYS A 29 5.16 -21.78 -1.41
N CYS A 30 5.73 -20.60 -1.24
CA CYS A 30 6.25 -19.78 -2.34
C CYS A 30 7.45 -20.52 -2.98
N ARG A 31 7.43 -20.65 -4.31
CA ARG A 31 8.36 -21.50 -5.07
C ARG A 31 9.41 -20.67 -5.80
N SER A 32 9.01 -19.50 -6.27
CA SER A 32 9.84 -18.54 -6.98
C SER A 32 9.20 -17.15 -6.91
N LYS A 33 9.87 -16.16 -7.49
CA LYS A 33 9.33 -14.80 -7.61
C LYS A 33 8.12 -14.77 -8.55
N GLU A 34 8.15 -15.57 -9.59
CA GLU A 34 7.08 -15.71 -10.57
C GLU A 34 5.82 -16.28 -9.92
N HIS A 35 5.95 -17.34 -9.11
CA HIS A 35 4.84 -17.88 -8.33
C HIS A 35 4.22 -16.82 -7.40
N LEU A 36 5.05 -15.97 -6.77
CA LEU A 36 4.55 -14.89 -5.93
C LEU A 36 3.80 -13.82 -6.75
N GLU A 37 4.29 -13.48 -7.94
CA GLU A 37 3.66 -12.48 -8.80
C GLU A 37 2.35 -12.97 -9.41
N GLU A 38 2.27 -14.25 -9.79
CA GLU A 38 1.05 -14.93 -10.24
C GLU A 38 -0.01 -14.96 -9.13
N GLU A 39 0.39 -15.38 -7.93
CA GLU A 39 -0.51 -15.45 -6.79
C GLU A 39 -0.99 -14.06 -6.37
N MET A 40 -0.11 -13.06 -6.40
CA MET A 40 -0.47 -11.66 -6.16
C MET A 40 -1.49 -11.17 -7.20
N ALA A 41 -1.31 -11.51 -8.48
CA ALA A 41 -2.25 -11.13 -9.52
C ALA A 41 -3.63 -11.79 -9.32
N ARG A 42 -3.66 -13.08 -8.95
CA ARG A 42 -4.89 -13.81 -8.63
C ARG A 42 -5.62 -13.19 -7.44
N LEU A 43 -4.89 -12.93 -6.35
CA LEU A 43 -5.44 -12.36 -5.12
C LEU A 43 -5.95 -10.92 -5.31
N LEU A 44 -5.24 -10.10 -6.08
CA LEU A 44 -5.71 -8.75 -6.42
C LEU A 44 -7.03 -8.77 -7.21
N ASN A 45 -7.26 -9.79 -8.06
CA ASN A 45 -8.51 -9.89 -8.84
C ASN A 45 -9.73 -10.19 -7.96
N ILE A 46 -9.55 -10.84 -6.81
CA ILE A 46 -10.61 -11.11 -5.83
C ILE A 46 -10.66 -10.05 -4.70
N GLY A 47 -9.99 -8.91 -4.89
CA GLY A 47 -10.03 -7.79 -3.95
C GLY A 47 -9.12 -7.92 -2.72
N ALA A 48 -8.19 -8.88 -2.68
CA ALA A 48 -7.23 -8.98 -1.59
C ALA A 48 -6.19 -7.83 -1.66
N GLU A 49 -5.76 -7.33 -0.50
CA GLU A 49 -4.83 -6.18 -0.44
C GLU A 49 -3.36 -6.57 -0.70
N GLU A 50 -2.86 -7.62 -0.03
CA GLU A 50 -1.44 -7.97 0.01
C GLU A 50 -1.15 -9.43 0.39
N ILE A 51 0.08 -9.88 0.12
CA ILE A 51 0.59 -11.18 0.55
C ILE A 51 1.55 -11.01 1.73
N MET A 52 1.40 -11.85 2.75
CA MET A 52 2.36 -11.98 3.84
C MET A 52 3.34 -13.13 3.55
N LEU A 53 4.62 -12.81 3.35
CA LEU A 53 5.69 -13.78 3.20
C LEU A 53 6.28 -14.12 4.55
N ARG A 54 6.31 -15.40 4.90
CA ARG A 54 6.94 -15.89 6.13
C ARG A 54 8.07 -16.85 5.81
N LYS A 55 9.24 -16.65 6.44
CA LYS A 55 10.34 -17.61 6.34
C LYS A 55 9.93 -18.93 6.98
N PRO A 56 10.01 -20.08 6.28
CA PRO A 56 9.69 -21.38 6.86
C PRO A 56 10.47 -21.64 8.15
N ASN A 57 9.79 -22.23 9.14
CA ASN A 57 10.35 -22.56 10.46
C ASN A 57 10.94 -21.38 11.26
N SER A 58 10.64 -20.12 10.89
CA SER A 58 11.11 -18.98 11.66
C SER A 58 10.41 -18.89 13.02
N VAL A 59 11.21 -18.67 14.07
CA VAL A 59 10.70 -18.37 15.42
C VAL A 59 10.02 -17.00 15.44
N TYR A 60 8.96 -16.87 16.25
CA TYR A 60 8.29 -15.60 16.49
C TYR A 60 9.25 -14.57 17.10
N LYS A 61 9.13 -13.32 16.65
CA LYS A 61 9.87 -12.18 17.18
C LYS A 61 8.90 -11.03 17.42
N PRO A 62 8.83 -10.44 18.63
CA PRO A 62 7.93 -9.33 18.95
C PRO A 62 8.51 -7.99 18.45
N CYS A 63 8.97 -7.94 17.20
CA CYS A 63 9.57 -6.75 16.58
C CYS A 63 9.42 -6.80 15.06
N ARG A 64 9.82 -5.73 14.36
CA ARG A 64 9.97 -5.77 12.91
C ARG A 64 11.02 -6.81 12.55
N SER A 65 10.61 -7.84 11.83
CA SER A 65 11.46 -8.97 11.48
C SER A 65 11.53 -9.15 9.97
N ILE A 66 12.73 -9.44 9.47
CA ILE A 66 12.95 -9.84 8.08
C ILE A 66 12.34 -11.21 7.74
N THR A 67 11.92 -11.98 8.75
CA THR A 67 11.29 -13.30 8.57
C THR A 67 9.79 -13.21 8.27
N LEU A 68 9.22 -12.00 8.32
CA LEU A 68 7.81 -11.74 8.01
C LEU A 68 7.71 -10.45 7.18
N LEU A 69 7.51 -10.58 5.88
CA LEU A 69 7.50 -9.47 4.93
C LEU A 69 6.11 -9.29 4.33
N LYS A 70 5.76 -8.02 4.04
CA LYS A 70 4.58 -7.65 3.26
C LYS A 70 4.99 -7.49 1.81
N TYR A 71 4.33 -8.22 0.92
CA TYR A 71 4.48 -8.06 -0.52
C TYR A 71 3.24 -7.32 -1.06
N LYS A 72 3.45 -6.10 -1.52
CA LYS A 72 2.41 -5.16 -1.97
C LYS A 72 2.72 -4.66 -3.36
N LYS A 73 1.66 -4.41 -4.15
CA LYS A 73 1.75 -3.70 -5.41
C LYS A 73 1.56 -2.20 -5.18
N PHE A 74 2.32 -1.39 -5.90
CA PHE A 74 2.16 0.07 -5.92
C PHE A 74 1.84 0.52 -7.34
N TYR A 75 0.94 1.48 -7.44
CA TYR A 75 0.66 2.22 -8.66
C TYR A 75 1.34 3.58 -8.59
N TYR A 76 1.72 4.09 -9.75
CA TYR A 76 2.33 5.40 -9.92
C TYR A 76 1.44 6.23 -10.83
N ALA A 77 1.21 7.47 -10.45
CA ALA A 77 0.43 8.43 -11.21
C ALA A 77 1.00 9.84 -11.02
N GLU A 78 0.52 10.77 -11.83
CA GLU A 78 0.80 12.19 -11.67
C GLU A 78 -0.40 12.97 -11.16
N ALA A 79 -0.08 14.06 -10.46
CA ALA A 79 -1.07 15.05 -10.07
C ALA A 79 -0.46 16.46 -10.09
N VAL A 80 -1.30 17.47 -10.30
CA VAL A 80 -0.90 18.88 -10.22
C VAL A 80 -1.07 19.37 -8.78
N VAL A 81 -0.06 20.06 -8.25
CA VAL A 81 -0.16 20.73 -6.95
C VAL A 81 -1.07 21.96 -7.07
N ILE A 82 -2.17 21.97 -6.34
CA ILE A 82 -3.15 23.09 -6.38
C ILE A 82 -3.10 23.96 -5.13
N LYS A 83 -2.64 23.44 -3.99
CA LYS A 83 -2.54 24.20 -2.74
C LYS A 83 -1.49 23.61 -1.79
N HIS A 84 -0.85 24.46 -1.01
CA HIS A 84 -0.02 24.05 0.12
C HIS A 84 -0.85 24.02 1.41
N VAL A 85 -0.77 22.92 2.15
CA VAL A 85 -1.37 22.80 3.48
C VAL A 85 -0.28 23.04 4.51
N LYS A 86 -0.31 24.22 5.11
CA LYS A 86 0.69 24.64 6.11
C LYS A 86 0.50 23.87 7.43
N SER A 87 1.61 23.59 8.11
CA SER A 87 1.61 23.14 9.51
C SER A 87 1.77 24.33 10.45
N ASN A 88 2.67 25.24 10.13
CA ASN A 88 2.91 26.51 10.81
C ASN A 88 3.34 27.56 9.76
N HIS A 89 3.78 28.75 10.19
CA HIS A 89 4.17 29.82 9.27
C HIS A 89 5.30 29.43 8.29
N TYR A 90 6.17 28.48 8.67
CA TYR A 90 7.41 28.17 7.95
C TYR A 90 7.44 26.80 7.28
N THR A 91 6.46 25.92 7.56
CA THR A 91 6.49 24.53 7.10
C THR A 91 5.18 24.08 6.46
N CYS A 92 5.30 23.38 5.33
CA CYS A 92 4.21 22.72 4.63
C CYS A 92 4.06 21.27 5.13
N ARG A 93 2.86 20.89 5.61
CA ARG A 93 2.57 19.52 6.09
C ARG A 93 2.16 18.58 4.96
N ALA A 94 1.38 19.11 4.03
CA ALA A 94 0.80 18.34 2.94
C ALA A 94 0.57 19.22 1.70
N LEU A 95 0.43 18.58 0.55
CA LEU A 95 0.01 19.20 -0.69
C LEU A 95 -1.44 18.81 -0.96
N LYS A 96 -2.27 19.76 -1.36
CA LYS A 96 -3.53 19.44 -2.03
C LYS A 96 -3.20 19.28 -3.51
N CYS A 97 -3.53 18.13 -4.07
CA CYS A 97 -3.21 17.76 -5.44
C CYS A 97 -4.49 17.44 -6.21
N ARG A 98 -4.44 17.62 -7.53
CA ARG A 98 -5.52 17.25 -8.46
C ARG A 98 -5.00 16.24 -9.48
N MET A 99 -5.66 15.09 -9.55
CA MET A 99 -5.44 14.02 -10.52
C MET A 99 -5.83 14.46 -11.94
N ALA A 100 -5.49 13.67 -12.96
CA ALA A 100 -5.86 13.98 -14.35
C ALA A 100 -7.39 13.92 -14.54
N CYS A 101 -8.05 12.96 -13.89
CA CYS A 101 -9.51 12.83 -13.82
C CYS A 101 -10.23 13.94 -13.04
N GLY A 102 -9.49 14.88 -12.45
CA GLY A 102 -10.06 16.02 -11.71
C GLY A 102 -10.29 15.79 -10.20
N ILE A 103 -10.16 14.55 -9.72
CA ILE A 103 -10.26 14.21 -8.29
C ILE A 103 -9.17 14.91 -7.50
N GLN A 104 -9.55 15.47 -6.35
CA GLN A 104 -8.63 16.18 -5.46
C GLN A 104 -8.34 15.34 -4.22
N PHE A 105 -7.06 15.28 -3.83
CA PHE A 105 -6.65 14.55 -2.64
C PHE A 105 -5.52 15.29 -1.90
N TYR A 106 -5.28 14.86 -0.65
CA TYR A 106 -4.19 15.37 0.16
C TYR A 106 -3.03 14.39 0.15
N LEU A 107 -1.84 14.93 -0.11
CA LEU A 107 -0.60 14.18 -0.10
C LEU A 107 0.28 14.67 1.05
N GLY A 108 0.50 13.81 2.05
CA GLY A 108 1.35 14.11 3.19
C GLY A 108 2.84 14.09 2.82
N LEU A 109 3.62 15.03 3.34
CA LEU A 109 5.07 15.08 3.12
C LEU A 109 5.87 14.32 4.19
N THR A 110 5.22 13.50 5.02
CA THR A 110 5.69 13.13 6.37
C THR A 110 6.57 11.88 6.50
N TYR A 111 7.01 11.24 5.40
CA TYR A 111 7.54 9.86 5.53
C TYR A 111 8.82 9.51 4.75
N ASN A 112 9.71 10.46 4.44
CA ASN A 112 11.01 10.15 3.83
C ASN A 112 12.13 11.10 4.27
N TYR A 113 13.40 10.70 4.18
CA TYR A 113 14.60 11.52 4.49
C TYR A 113 14.62 12.89 3.76
N LEU A 114 13.91 12.99 2.63
CA LEU A 114 13.69 14.22 1.86
C LEU A 114 12.71 15.24 2.52
N HIS A 115 12.11 14.88 3.65
CA HIS A 115 11.07 15.61 4.38
C HIS A 115 11.45 17.06 4.72
N SER A 116 12.62 17.30 5.31
CA SER A 116 12.98 18.62 5.82
C SER A 116 13.18 19.67 4.71
N LYS A 117 13.54 19.22 3.50
CA LYS A 117 13.73 20.09 2.34
C LYS A 117 12.40 20.46 1.70
N PHE A 118 11.51 19.48 1.51
CA PHE A 118 10.19 19.73 0.92
C PHE A 118 9.23 20.46 1.87
N MET A 119 9.37 20.31 3.19
CA MET A 119 8.56 21.10 4.13
C MET A 119 8.88 22.60 4.08
N ARG A 120 10.17 22.96 3.93
CA ARG A 120 10.63 24.35 3.85
C ARG A 120 10.51 24.93 2.44
N ASN A 121 10.69 24.09 1.42
CA ASN A 121 10.57 24.48 0.02
C ASN A 121 9.67 23.47 -0.73
N PRO A 122 8.35 23.53 -0.52
CA PRO A 122 7.42 22.62 -1.17
C PRO A 122 7.38 22.87 -2.69
N PRO A 123 7.02 21.85 -3.50
CA PRO A 123 6.81 22.03 -4.93
C PRO A 123 5.80 23.16 -5.18
N LYS A 124 6.11 24.08 -6.09
CA LYS A 124 5.25 25.25 -6.37
C LYS A 124 3.85 24.81 -6.82
N ILE A 125 2.85 25.64 -6.54
CA ILE A 125 1.52 25.46 -7.12
C ILE A 125 1.63 25.45 -8.65
N GLY A 126 0.91 24.55 -9.31
CA GLY A 126 1.00 24.28 -10.76
C GLY A 126 2.03 23.21 -11.13
N THR A 127 2.93 22.82 -10.22
CA THR A 127 3.92 21.77 -10.48
C THR A 127 3.25 20.40 -10.61
N ILE A 128 3.65 19.61 -11.59
CA ILE A 128 3.26 18.20 -11.72
C ILE A 128 4.21 17.35 -10.88
N ILE A 129 3.63 16.48 -10.07
CA ILE A 129 4.35 15.57 -9.19
C ILE A 129 3.98 14.13 -9.52
N THR A 130 4.92 13.21 -9.37
CA THR A 130 4.62 11.78 -9.30
C THR A 130 4.33 11.40 -7.86
N TYR A 131 3.26 10.66 -7.66
CA TYR A 131 2.95 10.01 -6.40
C TYR A 131 2.74 8.52 -6.62
N LYS A 132 2.98 7.74 -5.56
CA LYS A 132 2.67 6.32 -5.54
C LYS A 132 1.60 6.02 -4.51
N PHE A 133 0.79 5.00 -4.76
CA PHE A 133 -0.31 4.60 -3.89
C PHE A 133 -0.60 3.10 -4.08
N GLN A 134 -1.42 2.51 -3.21
CA GLN A 134 -1.70 1.06 -3.24
C GLN A 134 -2.99 0.73 -4.00
N GLU A 135 -4.04 1.52 -3.77
CA GLU A 135 -5.37 1.31 -4.35
C GLU A 135 -6.16 2.63 -4.33
N LEU A 136 -7.35 2.63 -4.94
CA LEU A 136 -8.29 3.74 -4.84
C LEU A 136 -9.44 3.37 -3.89
N PHE A 137 -9.98 4.38 -3.21
CA PHE A 137 -11.31 4.28 -2.62
C PHE A 137 -12.37 4.17 -3.71
N VAL A 138 -13.59 3.77 -3.34
CA VAL A 138 -14.78 3.79 -4.22
C VAL A 138 -15.01 5.18 -4.84
N SER A 139 -14.63 6.25 -4.12
CA SER A 139 -14.68 7.62 -4.61
C SER A 139 -13.64 7.98 -5.67
N GLY A 140 -12.71 7.07 -5.99
CA GLY A 140 -11.57 7.27 -6.89
C GLY A 140 -10.36 7.96 -6.25
N CYS A 141 -10.43 8.33 -4.97
CA CYS A 141 -9.29 8.92 -4.26
C CYS A 141 -8.20 7.88 -3.96
N PRO A 142 -6.90 8.20 -4.12
CA PRO A 142 -5.83 7.26 -3.82
C PRO A 142 -5.68 7.00 -2.32
N ARG A 143 -5.52 5.74 -1.94
CA ARG A 143 -5.26 5.29 -0.57
C ARG A 143 -3.76 5.26 -0.30
N PHE A 144 -3.36 5.85 0.83
CA PHE A 144 -1.96 5.99 1.26
C PHE A 144 -1.00 6.61 0.21
N PRO A 145 -1.37 7.76 -0.42
CA PRO A 145 -0.53 8.37 -1.44
C PRO A 145 0.77 8.89 -0.81
N THR A 146 1.89 8.60 -1.48
CA THR A 146 3.24 9.00 -1.06
C THR A 146 3.91 9.78 -2.17
N PHE A 147 4.52 10.92 -1.83
CA PHE A 147 5.33 11.71 -2.76
C PHE A 147 6.51 10.90 -3.30
N VAL A 148 6.70 10.91 -4.62
CA VAL A 148 7.86 10.29 -5.28
C VAL A 148 8.82 11.36 -5.77
N GLY A 149 8.33 12.34 -6.53
CA GLY A 149 9.18 13.36 -7.13
C GLY A 149 8.42 14.42 -7.92
N VAL A 150 9.13 15.44 -8.38
CA VAL A 150 8.63 16.46 -9.31
C VAL A 150 8.89 16.00 -10.74
N CYS A 151 7.88 16.06 -11.61
CA CYS A 151 8.03 15.87 -13.04
C CYS A 151 8.43 17.20 -13.69
N LYS A 152 9.61 17.25 -14.32
CA LYS A 152 10.07 18.46 -15.04
C LYS A 152 9.81 18.38 -16.54
N ASP A 153 9.59 17.16 -17.02
CA ASP A 153 9.45 16.74 -18.40
C ASP A 153 8.00 16.70 -18.87
N LYS A 154 7.03 16.84 -17.96
CA LYS A 154 5.60 16.70 -18.24
C LYS A 154 4.87 18.03 -18.23
N THR A 155 3.96 18.19 -19.19
CA THR A 155 3.06 19.35 -19.32
C THR A 155 1.67 19.09 -18.72
N GLU A 156 1.28 17.82 -18.60
CA GLU A 156 -0.01 17.36 -18.09
C GLU A 156 0.15 16.15 -17.14
N PRO A 157 -0.72 16.00 -16.12
CA PRO A 157 -0.74 14.80 -15.29
C PRO A 157 -1.41 13.62 -16.02
N ARG A 158 -0.99 12.39 -15.69
CA ARG A 158 -1.63 11.15 -16.10
C ARG A 158 -2.01 10.30 -14.90
N ASP A 159 -3.21 9.72 -14.93
CA ASP A 159 -3.66 8.78 -13.92
C ASP A 159 -3.07 7.38 -14.15
N ALA A 160 -2.96 6.61 -13.06
CA ALA A 160 -2.53 5.22 -13.18
C ALA A 160 -3.62 4.39 -13.85
N GLN A 161 -3.21 3.44 -14.69
CA GLN A 161 -4.09 2.37 -15.15
C GLN A 161 -4.21 1.33 -14.04
N ILE A 162 -5.37 1.28 -13.41
CA ILE A 162 -5.68 0.35 -12.33
C ILE A 162 -6.67 -0.68 -12.87
N ARG A 163 -6.47 -1.94 -12.49
CA ARG A 163 -7.41 -3.01 -12.83
C ARG A 163 -8.71 -2.82 -12.05
N GLN A 164 -9.84 -3.07 -12.68
CA GLN A 164 -11.12 -3.19 -11.97
C GLN A 164 -11.12 -4.53 -11.22
N VAL A 165 -11.52 -4.51 -9.94
CA VAL A 165 -11.75 -5.72 -9.16
C VAL A 165 -13.02 -6.37 -9.72
N LEU A 166 -13.02 -7.70 -9.89
CA LEU A 166 -14.25 -8.41 -10.28
C LEU A 166 -15.28 -8.22 -9.17
N ASN A 167 -16.50 -7.81 -9.51
CA ASN A 167 -17.56 -7.69 -8.50
C ASN A 167 -17.89 -9.08 -7.94
N GLU A 168 -18.26 -9.15 -6.67
CA GLU A 168 -18.63 -10.40 -5.98
C GLU A 168 -19.77 -11.17 -6.66
N GLU A 169 -20.51 -10.53 -7.59
CA GLU A 169 -21.58 -11.15 -8.38
C GLU A 169 -21.08 -11.95 -9.61
N GLU A 170 -19.77 -11.87 -9.95
CA GLU A 170 -19.17 -12.55 -11.11
C GLU A 170 -18.22 -13.72 -10.73
N VAL A 171 -18.18 -14.13 -9.46
CA VAL A 171 -17.32 -15.23 -8.94
C VAL A 171 -18.14 -16.40 -8.42
#